data_AF-A0AAN8EBX8-F1
#
_entry.id   AF-A0AAN8EBX8-F1
#
_cell.length_a   1.000
_cell.length_b   1.000
_cell.length_c   1.000
_cell.angle_alpha   90.00
_cell.angle_beta   90.00
_cell.angle_gamma   90.00
#
_symmetry.space_group_name_H-M   'P 1'
#
loop_
_entity.id
_entity.type
_entity.pdbx_description
1 polymer ?
#
loop_
_entity_poly.entity_id
_entity_poly.type
_entity_poly.pdbx_seq_one_letter_code
_entity_poly.pdbx_strand_id
1 'polypeptide(L)'
;MTSLADQVLCHWLQGALASAILEHKPADLPMHIPEQRFGTGFGKPKFPILLPTTSLADLANKDCWFGMHQLHIDLEFMSLDVKEWATNAALKKSEVNVCAMNVVNDCAERGVKLTSDFVAVARKEQHRQNVLQAVEHDRSQQLAS
;
A
#
# COMPACT_ATOMS: atom_id res chain seq x y z
N MET A 1 12.29 7.66 -24.96
CA MET A 1 11.43 8.79 -25.39
C MET A 1 9.99 8.29 -25.34
N THR A 2 9.23 8.66 -24.31
CA THR A 2 7.78 8.40 -24.25
C THR A 2 7.07 9.30 -25.25
N SER A 3 6.01 8.82 -25.90
CA SER A 3 5.30 9.61 -26.91
C SER A 3 4.54 10.79 -26.27
N LEU A 4 4.19 11.81 -27.05
CA LEU A 4 3.37 12.93 -26.58
C LEU A 4 2.00 12.44 -26.05
N ALA A 5 1.45 11.38 -26.66
CA ALA A 5 0.22 10.74 -26.21
C ALA A 5 0.37 10.10 -24.82
N ASP A 6 1.50 9.45 -24.56
CA ASP A 6 1.78 8.84 -23.25
C ASP A 6 1.92 9.91 -22.15
N GLN A 7 2.55 11.06 -22.48
CA GLN A 7 2.69 12.17 -21.52
C GLN A 7 1.34 12.81 -21.16
N VAL A 8 0.47 13.00 -22.16
CA VAL A 8 -0.88 13.55 -21.94
C VAL A 8 -1.73 12.57 -21.13
N LEU A 9 -1.63 11.27 -21.42
CA LEU A 9 -2.34 10.23 -20.67
C LEU A 9 -1.87 10.17 -19.21
N CYS A 10 -0.57 10.24 -18.95
CA CYS A 10 -0.04 10.29 -17.59
C CYS A 10 -0.51 11.53 -16.83
N HIS A 11 -0.49 12.71 -17.45
CA HIS A 11 -0.97 13.95 -16.83
C HIS A 11 -2.45 13.88 -16.47
N TRP A 12 -3.27 13.34 -17.37
CA TRP A 12 -4.71 13.14 -17.13
C TRP A 12 -4.97 12.16 -15.99
N LEU A 13 -4.26 11.02 -15.96
CA LEU A 13 -4.39 10.03 -14.89
C LEU A 13 -3.99 10.60 -13.51
N GLN A 14 -2.92 11.40 -13.46
CA GLN A 14 -2.48 12.07 -12.23
C GLN A 14 -3.52 13.09 -11.72
N GLY A 15 -4.09 13.89 -12.62
CA GLY A 15 -5.14 14.85 -12.27
C GLY A 15 -6.44 14.19 -11.80
N ALA A 16 -6.85 13.11 -12.46
CA ALA A 16 -8.03 12.33 -12.07
C ALA A 16 -7.87 11.73 -10.67
N LEU A 17 -6.70 11.17 -10.38
CA LEU A 17 -6.38 10.64 -9.04
C LEU A 17 -6.40 11.75 -7.98
N ALA A 18 -5.76 12.89 -8.25
CA ALA A 18 -5.74 14.02 -7.32
C ALA A 18 -7.16 14.48 -6.97
N SER A 19 -8.01 14.60 -7.98
CA SER A 19 -9.40 15.02 -7.83
C SER A 19 -10.19 14.02 -6.98
N ALA A 20 -10.06 12.72 -7.25
CA ALA A 20 -10.73 11.67 -6.49
C ALA A 20 -10.28 11.62 -5.01
N ILE A 21 -9.00 11.84 -4.74
CA ILE A 21 -8.50 11.93 -3.36
C ILE A 21 -9.04 13.17 -2.66
N LEU A 22 -9.06 14.33 -3.34
CA LEU A 22 -9.60 15.58 -2.81
C LEU A 22 -11.11 15.50 -2.52
N GLU A 23 -11.88 14.75 -3.30
CA GLU A 23 -13.31 14.50 -3.04
C GLU A 23 -13.54 13.80 -1.70
N HIS A 24 -12.61 12.94 -1.27
CA HIS A 24 -12.66 12.24 0.01
C HIS A 24 -11.96 12.98 1.15
N LYS A 25 -11.64 14.27 0.98
CA LYS A 25 -10.97 15.07 2.01
C LYS A 25 -11.80 15.08 3.31
N PRO A 26 -11.22 14.65 4.45
CA PRO A 26 -11.93 14.66 5.72
C PRO A 26 -12.24 16.11 6.13
N ALA A 27 -13.47 16.35 6.59
CA ALA A 27 -13.94 17.68 7.01
C ALA A 27 -13.32 18.12 8.34
N ASP A 28 -13.03 17.18 9.24
CA ASP A 28 -12.61 17.45 10.61
C ASP A 28 -11.26 16.80 10.95
N LEU A 29 -10.49 17.48 11.81
CA LEU A 29 -9.32 16.94 12.50
C LEU A 29 -9.72 16.53 13.93
N PRO A 30 -9.18 15.42 14.48
CA PRO A 30 -8.18 14.54 13.88
C PRO A 30 -8.79 13.55 12.89
N MET A 31 -8.03 13.29 11.83
CA MET A 31 -8.38 12.35 10.78
C MET A 31 -8.68 10.96 11.35
N HIS A 32 -9.77 10.35 10.89
CA HIS A 32 -10.20 9.04 11.37
C HIS A 32 -9.12 7.99 11.09
N ILE A 33 -8.78 7.23 12.13
CA ILE A 33 -7.90 6.06 12.02
C ILE A 33 -8.68 4.98 11.25
N PRO A 34 -8.12 4.38 10.18
CA PRO A 34 -8.81 3.32 9.44
C PRO A 34 -9.28 2.21 10.40
N GLU A 35 -10.59 1.95 10.46
CA GLU A 35 -11.17 0.94 11.37
C GLU A 35 -10.68 -0.47 10.99
N GLN A 36 -10.47 -0.70 9.69
CA GLN A 36 -9.87 -1.90 9.14
C GLN A 36 -8.37 -1.67 8.92
N ARG A 37 -7.63 -1.41 9.99
CA ARG A 37 -6.17 -1.46 9.89
C ARG A 37 -5.76 -2.85 9.45
N PHE A 38 -5.00 -2.92 8.37
CA PHE A 38 -4.18 -4.07 8.06
C PHE A 38 -3.27 -4.34 9.26
N GLY A 39 -3.57 -5.36 10.08
CA GLY A 39 -2.57 -5.96 10.97
C GLY A 39 -2.66 -5.74 12.49
N THR A 40 -3.82 -5.50 13.10
CA THR A 40 -3.99 -5.81 14.55
C THR A 40 -4.97 -6.93 14.84
N GLY A 41 -5.87 -7.24 13.89
CA GLY A 41 -6.71 -8.43 13.94
C GLY A 41 -6.04 -9.57 13.16
N PHE A 42 -5.83 -10.72 13.81
CA PHE A 42 -5.54 -11.97 13.12
C PHE A 42 -6.63 -12.21 12.05
N GLY A 43 -6.32 -11.93 10.79
CA GLY A 43 -7.28 -12.03 9.68
C GLY A 43 -6.64 -11.68 8.34
N LYS A 44 -7.13 -12.31 7.27
CA LYS A 44 -6.69 -11.96 5.90
C LYS A 44 -7.16 -10.53 5.58
N PRO A 45 -6.26 -9.66 5.08
CA PRO A 45 -6.66 -8.39 4.50
C PRO A 45 -7.82 -8.56 3.52
N LYS A 46 -8.84 -7.70 3.62
CA LYS A 46 -9.86 -7.60 2.57
C LYS A 46 -9.33 -6.63 1.52
N PHE A 47 -8.91 -7.16 0.38
CA PHE A 47 -8.53 -6.34 -0.77
C PHE A 47 -9.76 -6.02 -1.62
N PRO A 48 -9.80 -4.84 -2.28
CA PRO A 48 -10.83 -4.55 -3.26
C PRO A 48 -10.73 -5.51 -4.45
N ILE A 49 -11.87 -5.84 -5.06
CA ILE A 49 -11.89 -6.63 -6.29
C ILE A 49 -11.47 -5.70 -7.43
N LEU A 50 -10.35 -6.01 -8.08
CA LEU A 50 -9.84 -5.25 -9.21
C LEU A 50 -10.39 -5.84 -10.52
N LEU A 51 -11.07 -5.02 -11.31
CA LEU A 51 -11.46 -5.34 -12.67
C LEU A 51 -10.41 -4.82 -13.66
N PRO A 52 -10.31 -5.36 -14.88
CA PRO A 52 -9.40 -4.82 -15.91
C PRO A 52 -9.65 -3.34 -16.24
N THR A 53 -10.84 -2.83 -15.92
CA THR A 53 -11.25 -1.44 -16.11
C THR A 53 -11.03 -0.57 -14.88
N THR A 54 -10.62 -1.15 -13.74
CA THR A 54 -10.38 -0.41 -12.50
C THR A 54 -9.14 0.47 -12.67
N SER A 55 -9.34 1.77 -12.58
CA SER A 55 -8.28 2.78 -12.57
C SER A 55 -7.78 3.02 -11.14
N LEU A 56 -6.62 3.68 -11.03
CA LEU A 56 -6.08 4.06 -9.73
C LEU A 56 -6.99 5.07 -9.00
N ALA A 57 -7.68 5.93 -9.74
CA ALA A 57 -8.62 6.89 -9.16
C ALA A 57 -9.82 6.20 -8.49
N ASP A 58 -10.26 5.05 -9.03
CA ASP A 58 -11.36 4.26 -8.44
C ASP A 58 -10.99 3.65 -7.08
N LEU A 59 -9.69 3.62 -6.74
CA LEU A 59 -9.19 3.14 -5.46
C LEU A 59 -9.03 4.25 -4.42
N ALA A 60 -9.17 5.52 -4.82
CA ALA A 60 -9.12 6.65 -3.91
C ALA A 60 -10.27 6.57 -2.90
N ASN A 61 -9.95 6.77 -1.63
CA ASN A 61 -10.92 6.75 -0.55
C ASN A 61 -10.41 7.57 0.65
N LYS A 62 -11.21 7.66 1.71
CA LYS A 62 -10.87 8.41 2.94
C LYS A 62 -9.56 7.95 3.61
N ASP A 63 -9.15 6.69 3.44
CA ASP A 63 -7.94 6.14 4.06
C ASP A 63 -6.66 6.57 3.32
N CYS A 64 -6.76 7.05 2.07
CA CYS A 64 -5.62 7.67 1.36
C CYS A 64 -5.05 8.86 2.14
N TRP A 65 -5.93 9.66 2.74
CA TRP A 65 -5.55 10.80 3.59
C TRP A 65 -4.77 10.35 4.82
N PHE A 66 -5.16 9.21 5.41
CA PHE A 66 -4.47 8.68 6.58
C PHE A 66 -3.02 8.36 6.26
N GLY A 67 -2.78 7.64 5.17
CA GLY A 67 -1.42 7.34 4.71
C GLY A 67 -0.60 8.60 4.44
N MET A 68 -1.17 9.57 3.73
CA MET A 68 -0.49 10.83 3.41
C MET A 68 -0.12 11.64 4.66
N HIS A 69 -1.01 11.69 5.66
CA HIS A 69 -0.73 12.32 6.94
C HIS A 69 0.39 11.61 7.72
N GLN A 70 0.37 10.27 7.76
CA GLN A 70 1.43 9.49 8.43
C GLN A 70 2.80 9.68 7.77
N LEU A 71 2.82 9.87 6.45
CA LEU A 71 4.04 10.08 5.68
C LEU A 71 4.49 11.56 5.65
N HIS A 72 3.78 12.44 6.36
CA HIS A 72 4.02 13.88 6.36
C HIS A 72 4.08 14.47 4.95
N ILE A 73 3.20 14.01 4.06
CA ILE A 73 3.04 14.55 2.72
C ILE A 73 2.14 15.78 2.84
N ASP A 74 2.65 16.93 2.45
CA ASP A 74 1.85 18.14 2.27
C ASP A 74 1.08 18.01 0.96
N LEU A 75 -0.25 18.16 1.02
CA LEU A 75 -1.17 17.89 -0.08
C LEU A 75 -1.66 19.16 -0.78
N GLU A 76 -1.16 20.34 -0.41
CA GLU A 76 -1.52 21.59 -1.10
C GLU A 76 -1.19 21.54 -2.60
N PHE A 77 -0.13 20.80 -2.99
CA PHE A 77 0.23 20.64 -4.40
C PHE A 77 -0.86 19.94 -5.23
N MET A 78 -1.76 19.16 -4.62
CA MET A 78 -2.83 18.47 -5.34
C MET A 78 -3.87 19.44 -5.93
N SER A 79 -3.90 20.69 -5.46
CA SER A 79 -4.74 21.75 -6.04
C SER A 79 -4.06 22.51 -7.18
N LEU A 80 -2.77 22.25 -7.45
CA LEU A 80 -2.02 22.85 -8.56
C LEU A 80 -2.22 22.08 -9.86
N ASP A 81 -1.88 22.70 -11.00
CA ASP A 81 -1.81 21.94 -12.26
C ASP A 81 -0.72 20.86 -12.12
N VAL A 82 -1.00 19.65 -12.63
CA VAL A 82 -0.07 18.53 -12.61
C VAL A 82 1.28 18.88 -13.26
N LYS A 83 1.33 19.86 -14.19
CA LYS A 83 2.60 20.38 -14.75
C LYS A 83 3.50 21.04 -13.71
N GLU A 84 2.92 21.59 -12.66
CA GLU A 84 3.61 22.31 -11.59
C GLU A 84 4.08 21.36 -10.48
N TRP A 85 3.60 20.11 -10.45
CA TRP A 85 3.97 19.14 -9.43
C TRP A 85 5.48 18.85 -9.45
N ALA A 86 6.07 18.69 -10.64
CA ALA A 86 7.49 18.36 -10.80
C ALA A 86 8.44 19.44 -10.23
N THR A 87 7.98 20.67 -10.05
CA THR A 87 8.76 21.77 -9.47
C THR A 87 8.34 22.09 -8.03
N ASN A 88 7.25 21.50 -7.54
CA ASN A 88 6.74 21.76 -6.20
C ASN A 88 7.70 21.29 -5.10
N ALA A 89 8.08 22.21 -4.21
CA ALA A 89 9.06 21.94 -3.16
C ALA A 89 8.53 20.97 -2.08
N ALA A 90 7.25 21.04 -1.74
CA ALA A 90 6.61 20.16 -0.77
C ALA A 90 6.57 18.71 -1.27
N LEU A 91 6.19 18.50 -2.54
CA LEU A 91 6.22 17.19 -3.18
C LEU A 91 7.63 16.60 -3.16
N LYS A 92 8.64 17.36 -3.62
CA LYS A 92 10.04 16.91 -3.59
C LYS A 92 10.54 16.54 -2.20
N LYS A 93 10.13 17.31 -1.18
CA LYS A 93 10.46 16.98 0.21
C LYS A 93 9.81 15.68 0.65
N SER A 94 8.55 15.46 0.27
CA SER A 94 7.84 14.23 0.60
C SER A 94 8.39 13.00 -0.11
N GLU A 95 8.90 13.14 -1.34
CA GLU A 95 9.59 12.06 -2.07
C GLU A 95 10.79 11.54 -1.29
N VAL A 96 11.58 12.43 -0.66
CA VAL A 96 12.71 12.02 0.19
C VAL A 96 12.25 11.14 1.35
N ASN A 97 11.14 11.50 2.00
CA ASN A 97 10.59 10.70 3.10
C ASN A 97 10.11 9.33 2.62
N VAL A 98 9.41 9.29 1.49
CA VAL A 98 8.88 8.04 0.92
C VAL A 98 10.01 7.13 0.45
N CYS A 99 11.04 7.68 -0.20
CA CYS A 99 12.21 6.92 -0.64
C CYS A 99 13.09 6.46 0.53
N ALA A 100 13.04 7.13 1.68
CA ALA A 100 13.76 6.70 2.89
C ALA A 100 13.06 5.54 3.62
N MET A 101 11.81 5.21 3.26
CA MET A 101 11.12 4.07 3.85
C MET A 101 11.70 2.76 3.33
N ASN A 102 12.13 1.91 4.27
CA ASN A 102 12.44 0.52 3.94
C ASN A 102 11.13 -0.22 3.64
N VAL A 103 10.88 -0.50 2.37
CA VAL A 103 9.79 -1.39 1.95
C VAL A 103 10.21 -2.81 2.28
N VAL A 104 9.89 -3.24 3.50
CA VAL A 104 10.01 -4.63 3.92
C VAL A 104 8.79 -5.40 3.45
N ASN A 105 8.99 -6.60 2.92
CA ASN A 105 7.89 -7.51 2.65
C ASN A 105 7.39 -8.06 3.98
N ASP A 106 6.53 -7.31 4.66
CA ASP A 106 5.98 -7.63 5.98
C ASP A 106 5.37 -9.04 6.01
N CYS A 107 4.73 -9.48 4.92
CA CYS A 107 4.21 -10.83 4.80
C CYS A 107 5.33 -11.89 4.84
N ALA A 108 6.42 -11.67 4.11
CA ALA A 108 7.58 -12.55 4.14
C ALA A 108 8.27 -12.55 5.50
N GLU A 109 8.45 -11.37 6.12
CA GLU A 109 9.10 -11.26 7.43
C GLU A 109 8.27 -11.91 8.54
N ARG A 110 6.96 -11.67 8.57
CA ARG A 110 6.05 -12.37 9.48
C ARG A 110 6.04 -13.87 9.24
N GLY A 111 6.06 -14.31 7.98
CA GLY A 111 6.14 -15.73 7.63
C GLY A 111 7.41 -16.39 8.15
N VAL A 112 8.57 -15.77 7.91
CA VAL A 112 9.87 -16.20 8.45
C VAL A 112 9.85 -16.24 9.98
N LYS A 113 9.29 -15.21 10.63
CA LYS A 113 9.18 -15.14 12.08
C LYS A 113 8.29 -16.24 12.66
N LEU A 114 7.10 -16.45 12.10
CA LEU A 114 6.18 -17.52 12.47
C LEU A 114 6.86 -18.89 12.33
N THR A 115 7.47 -19.17 11.17
CA THR A 115 8.20 -20.43 10.97
C THR A 115 9.33 -20.58 11.98
N SER A 116 10.15 -19.54 12.20
CA SER A 116 11.23 -19.56 13.18
C SER A 116 10.75 -19.86 14.60
N ASP A 117 9.68 -19.20 15.04
CA ASP A 117 9.11 -19.37 16.37
C ASP A 117 8.54 -20.79 16.56
N PHE A 118 7.77 -21.32 15.60
CA PHE A 118 7.24 -22.68 15.67
C PHE A 118 8.34 -23.75 15.60
N VAL A 119 9.33 -23.54 14.74
CA VAL A 119 10.47 -24.44 14.56
C VAL A 119 11.35 -24.48 15.81
N ALA A 120 11.52 -23.35 16.51
CA ALA A 120 12.22 -23.27 17.79
C ALA A 120 11.48 -24.02 18.92
N VAL A 121 10.15 -24.01 18.91
CA VAL A 121 9.32 -24.73 19.90
C VAL A 121 9.21 -26.24 19.58
N ALA A 122 9.30 -26.62 18.31
CA ALA A 122 9.29 -28.01 17.86
C ALA A 122 10.60 -28.73 18.22
N ARG A 123 10.67 -29.25 19.46
CA ARG A 123 11.83 -29.98 20.01
C ARG A 123 12.16 -31.32 19.34
N LYS A 124 11.27 -31.84 18.49
CA LYS A 124 11.44 -33.12 17.78
C LYS A 124 11.43 -32.86 16.28
N GLU A 125 12.32 -33.54 15.56
CA GLU A 125 12.46 -33.40 14.11
C GLU A 125 11.15 -33.65 13.36
N GLN A 126 10.37 -34.66 13.77
CA GLN A 126 9.06 -34.93 13.18
C GLN A 126 8.10 -33.73 13.25
N HIS A 127 8.11 -32.97 14.36
CA HIS A 127 7.25 -31.80 14.48
C HIS A 127 7.76 -30.63 13.63
N ARG A 128 9.07 -30.48 13.45
CA ARG A 128 9.64 -29.49 12.51
C ARG A 128 9.21 -29.80 11.08
N GLN A 129 9.29 -31.07 10.67
CA GLN A 129 8.88 -31.51 9.33
C GLN A 129 7.39 -31.26 9.07
N ASN A 130 6.52 -31.53 10.06
CA ASN A 130 5.09 -31.25 9.92
C ASN A 130 4.80 -29.75 9.73
N VAL A 131 5.51 -28.86 10.45
CA VAL A 131 5.38 -27.41 10.29
C VAL A 131 5.82 -26.97 8.90
N LEU A 132 6.96 -27.47 8.42
CA LEU A 132 7.47 -27.14 7.08
C LEU A 132 6.52 -27.61 5.97
N GLN A 133 5.97 -28.82 6.09
CA GLN A 133 4.99 -29.34 5.12
C GLN A 133 3.71 -28.52 5.09
N ALA A 134 3.19 -28.08 6.25
CA ALA A 134 2.00 -27.24 6.31
C ALA A 134 2.23 -25.87 5.63
N VAL A 135 3.39 -25.26 5.85
CA VAL A 135 3.76 -23.99 5.21
C VAL A 135 3.89 -24.14 3.70
N GLU A 136 4.53 -25.21 3.22
CA GLU A 136 4.71 -25.44 1.79
C GLU A 136 3.37 -25.77 1.09
N HIS A 137 2.47 -26.47 1.78
CA HIS A 137 1.11 -26.72 1.30
C HIS A 137 0.33 -25.42 1.14
N ASP A 138 0.33 -24.53 2.14
CA ASP A 138 -0.35 -23.23 2.06
C ASP A 138 0.24 -22.36 0.94
N ARG A 139 1.57 -22.32 0.80
CA ARG A 139 2.26 -21.64 -0.31
C ARG A 139 1.79 -22.14 -1.67
N SER A 140 1.68 -23.45 -1.84
CA SER A 140 1.23 -24.07 -3.09
C SER A 140 -0.21 -23.70 -3.43
N GLN A 141 -1.08 -23.60 -2.43
CA GLN A 141 -2.48 -23.18 -2.62
C GLN A 141 -2.59 -21.70 -3.02
N GLN A 142 -1.76 -20.82 -2.46
CA GLN A 142 -1.75 -19.39 -2.80
C GLN A 142 -1.25 -19.10 -4.22
N LEU A 143 -0.38 -19.95 -4.77
CA LEU A 143 0.11 -19.81 -6.16
C LEU A 143 -0.90 -20.32 -7.20
N ALA A 144 -1.88 -21.12 -6.78
CA ALA A 144 -2.91 -21.69 -7.64
C ALA A 144 -4.22 -20.88 -7.67
N SER A 145 -4.34 -19.86 -6.81
CA SER A 145 -5.48 -18.93 -6.73
C SER A 145 -5.18 -17.59 -7.37
#